data_AF-A0A8H8A3Y7-F1
#
_entry.id   AF-A0A8H8A3Y7-F1
#
_cell.length_a   1.000
_cell.length_b   1.000
_cell.length_c   1.000
_cell.angle_alpha   90.00
_cell.angle_beta   90.00
_cell.angle_gamma   90.00
#
_symmetry.space_group_name_H-M   'P 1'
#
loop_
_entity.id
_entity.type
_entity.pdbx_description
1 polymer ?
#
loop_
_entity_poly.entity_id
_entity_poly.type
_entity_poly.pdbx_seq_one_letter_code
_entity_poly.pdbx_strand_id
1 'polypeptide(L)'
;MSDGQLEKPSFDYKEILDDEIQKIEVLSEKHLASALEKLSLLEKKTRKASDVASTSRLLVLIVQLCKNANEWILMCEQVQLMSKRHGQLKKSIVDMVQEAIKTLDSLPTLAIKQECLTSLCNVTEGKIFLEAERVFLTRELAKIKEQQNNIQEAAELLCDLKIETFGSIDKREKIDFILEQIRLCLAKSDYNLASIISRKISTKYFQEEGVEDLKLKYYELLIRIGLYEDNYLEVCKYYRAVYNTPNIIEDESKWKDVLQNVVYFIIISPYGNEQSDLLHHTLTDPRLPSLPVHYELIKYFIKMELMRWPKIEENIRVVSKYYLRIRLNRLNMLLDLDEKETEEYLSNLVTSGVIYARIDRPARTVSFMKPKSVNVILNEWSWNISSLLEKIEKVRQMILKEEMQVKLSA
;
A
#
# COMPACT_ATOMS: atom_id res chain seq x y z
N MET A 1 -25.25 32.52 -22.05
CA MET A 1 -26.68 32.22 -22.20
C MET A 1 -27.12 32.74 -23.56
N SER A 2 -26.99 31.90 -24.58
CA SER A 2 -27.66 32.04 -25.88
C SER A 2 -28.07 30.62 -26.26
N ASP A 3 -29.34 30.48 -26.59
CA ASP A 3 -30.14 29.28 -26.44
C ASP A 3 -29.62 28.02 -27.11
N GLY A 4 -29.93 26.89 -26.46
CA GLY A 4 -29.91 25.55 -27.04
C GLY A 4 -31.01 25.37 -28.08
N GLN A 5 -30.88 26.03 -29.22
CA GLN A 5 -31.48 25.59 -30.46
C GLN A 5 -30.38 25.06 -31.37
N LEU A 6 -30.39 23.74 -31.59
CA LEU A 6 -29.74 23.14 -32.75
C LEU A 6 -30.33 23.82 -33.98
N GLU A 7 -29.60 24.77 -34.58
CA GLU A 7 -29.93 25.29 -35.89
C GLU A 7 -30.09 24.09 -36.83
N LYS A 8 -31.28 23.93 -37.42
CA LYS A 8 -31.52 22.89 -38.42
C LYS A 8 -30.55 23.13 -39.58
N PRO A 9 -29.94 22.06 -40.14
CA PRO A 9 -29.05 22.18 -41.29
C PRO A 9 -29.79 22.86 -42.44
N SER A 10 -29.20 23.92 -43.01
CA SER A 10 -29.83 24.66 -44.11
C SER A 10 -29.76 23.89 -45.44
N PHE A 11 -28.86 22.91 -45.58
CA PHE A 11 -28.72 22.05 -46.76
C PHE A 11 -27.99 20.74 -46.39
N ASP A 12 -28.63 19.57 -46.59
CA ASP A 12 -27.98 18.26 -46.43
C ASP A 12 -27.01 18.00 -47.61
N TYR A 13 -25.71 18.23 -47.41
CA TYR A 13 -24.67 17.94 -48.43
C TYR A 13 -24.29 16.45 -48.57
N LYS A 14 -25.05 15.53 -47.95
CA LYS A 14 -24.66 14.12 -47.80
C LYS A 14 -24.37 13.43 -49.14
N GLU A 15 -25.21 13.65 -50.16
CA GLU A 15 -25.07 13.00 -51.47
C GLU A 15 -23.93 13.59 -52.32
N ILE A 16 -23.73 14.91 -52.27
CA ILE A 16 -22.63 15.59 -52.98
C ILE A 16 -21.28 15.21 -52.34
N LEU A 17 -21.27 15.03 -51.03
CA LEU A 17 -20.10 14.57 -50.30
C LEU A 17 -19.76 13.15 -50.64
N ASP A 18 -20.69 12.20 -50.64
CA ASP A 18 -20.36 10.80 -50.93
C ASP A 18 -19.76 10.62 -52.36
N ASP A 19 -20.21 11.42 -53.34
CA ASP A 19 -19.62 11.46 -54.70
C ASP A 19 -18.24 12.13 -54.76
N GLU A 20 -18.00 13.16 -53.96
CA GLU A 20 -16.69 13.83 -53.88
C GLU A 20 -15.69 13.04 -53.02
N ILE A 21 -16.15 12.31 -52.01
CA ILE A 21 -15.35 11.42 -51.16
C ILE A 21 -14.76 10.30 -52.00
N GLN A 22 -15.55 9.64 -52.85
CA GLN A 22 -15.05 8.62 -53.78
C GLN A 22 -13.99 9.18 -54.74
N LYS A 23 -14.17 10.42 -55.23
CA LYS A 23 -13.18 11.08 -56.09
C LYS A 23 -11.91 11.47 -55.34
N ILE A 24 -12.02 11.78 -54.06
CA ILE A 24 -10.90 12.18 -53.20
C ILE A 24 -10.11 10.95 -52.73
N GLU A 25 -10.77 9.82 -52.46
CA GLU A 25 -10.11 8.53 -52.21
C GLU A 25 -9.26 8.10 -53.42
N VAL A 26 -9.80 8.18 -54.63
CA VAL A 26 -9.05 7.85 -55.87
C VAL A 26 -7.90 8.84 -56.15
N LEU A 27 -8.03 10.10 -55.73
CA LEU A 27 -6.94 11.09 -55.82
C LEU A 27 -5.88 10.94 -54.72
N SER A 28 -6.25 10.35 -53.58
CA SER A 28 -5.34 10.14 -52.44
C SER A 28 -4.23 9.13 -52.73
N GLU A 29 -4.47 8.20 -53.65
CA GLU A 29 -3.45 7.25 -54.13
C GLU A 29 -2.35 7.90 -54.99
N LYS A 30 -2.55 9.14 -55.49
CA LYS A 30 -1.61 9.83 -56.39
C LYS A 30 -1.06 11.15 -55.86
N HIS A 31 -1.85 11.96 -55.14
CA HIS A 31 -1.38 13.24 -54.55
C HIS A 31 -2.18 13.64 -53.28
N LEU A 32 -1.67 13.29 -52.10
CA LEU A 32 -2.25 13.63 -50.79
C LEU A 32 -2.48 15.13 -50.57
N ALA A 33 -1.53 15.98 -50.94
CA ALA A 33 -1.64 17.42 -50.73
C ALA A 33 -2.84 18.05 -51.47
N SER A 34 -3.10 17.61 -52.71
CA SER A 34 -4.24 18.13 -53.50
C SER A 34 -5.59 17.63 -52.98
N ALA A 35 -5.63 16.39 -52.48
CA ALA A 35 -6.81 15.82 -51.83
C ALA A 35 -7.16 16.60 -50.54
N LEU A 36 -6.15 16.92 -49.71
CA LEU A 36 -6.32 17.68 -48.48
C LEU A 36 -6.75 19.12 -48.71
N GLU A 37 -6.22 19.79 -49.74
CA GLU A 37 -6.66 21.14 -50.09
C GLU A 37 -8.14 21.16 -50.50
N LYS A 38 -8.57 20.20 -51.33
CA LYS A 38 -9.98 20.05 -51.74
C LYS A 38 -10.88 19.75 -50.54
N LEU A 39 -10.48 18.83 -49.66
CA LEU A 39 -11.20 18.56 -48.41
C LEU A 39 -11.28 19.79 -47.51
N SER A 40 -10.21 20.59 -47.44
CA SER A 40 -10.19 21.81 -46.63
C SER A 40 -11.12 22.92 -47.17
N LEU A 41 -11.35 22.96 -48.49
CA LEU A 41 -12.28 23.86 -49.14
C LEU A 41 -13.73 23.42 -48.94
N LEU A 42 -13.99 22.11 -49.04
CA LEU A 42 -15.30 21.53 -48.75
C LEU A 42 -15.68 21.69 -47.28
N GLU A 43 -14.71 21.49 -46.39
CA GLU A 43 -14.86 21.73 -44.96
C GLU A 43 -15.20 23.19 -44.65
N LYS A 44 -14.60 24.15 -45.36
CA LYS A 44 -14.97 25.58 -45.25
C LYS A 44 -16.41 25.86 -45.70
N LYS A 45 -16.93 25.12 -46.69
CA LYS A 45 -18.31 25.26 -47.17
C LYS A 45 -19.30 24.65 -46.18
N THR A 46 -19.05 23.43 -45.72
CA THR A 46 -19.91 22.71 -44.76
C THR A 46 -19.91 23.36 -43.39
N ARG A 47 -18.79 23.97 -42.97
CA ARG A 47 -18.72 24.79 -41.75
C ARG A 47 -19.59 26.05 -41.85
N LYS A 48 -19.56 26.76 -42.99
CA LYS A 48 -20.43 27.93 -43.21
C LYS A 48 -21.92 27.55 -43.23
N ALA A 49 -22.23 26.30 -43.58
CA ALA A 49 -23.58 25.75 -43.56
C ALA A 49 -24.02 25.23 -42.18
N SER A 50 -23.15 25.26 -41.16
CA SER A 50 -23.39 24.74 -39.80
C SER A 50 -23.75 23.26 -39.73
N ASP A 51 -23.40 22.46 -40.74
CA ASP A 51 -23.68 21.01 -40.74
C ASP A 51 -22.67 20.24 -39.87
N VAL A 52 -23.11 19.74 -38.72
CA VAL A 52 -22.27 18.93 -37.82
C VAL A 52 -21.93 17.57 -38.43
N ALA A 53 -22.87 16.92 -39.11
CA ALA A 53 -22.70 15.55 -39.61
C ALA A 53 -21.76 15.45 -40.83
N SER A 54 -21.83 16.42 -41.75
CA SER A 54 -20.95 16.43 -42.92
C SER A 54 -19.55 16.93 -42.57
N THR A 55 -19.43 17.93 -41.68
CA THR A 55 -18.12 18.39 -41.18
C THR A 55 -17.39 17.31 -40.39
N SER A 56 -18.06 16.58 -39.50
CA SER A 56 -17.45 15.44 -38.77
C SER A 56 -16.97 14.37 -39.74
N ARG A 57 -17.80 13.94 -40.70
CA ARG A 57 -17.44 12.92 -41.70
C ARG A 57 -16.26 13.33 -42.57
N LEU A 58 -16.19 14.61 -42.98
CA LEU A 58 -15.04 15.16 -43.71
C LEU A 58 -13.74 15.15 -42.88
N LEU A 59 -13.81 15.52 -41.60
CA LEU A 59 -12.65 15.49 -40.70
C LEU A 59 -12.18 14.06 -40.44
N VAL A 60 -13.13 13.14 -40.26
CA VAL A 60 -12.91 11.70 -40.14
C VAL A 60 -12.15 11.18 -41.36
N LEU A 61 -12.63 11.53 -42.56
CA LEU A 61 -11.97 11.17 -43.80
C LEU A 61 -10.56 11.76 -43.94
N ILE A 62 -10.32 12.99 -43.50
CA ILE A 62 -8.96 13.55 -43.47
C ILE A 62 -8.03 12.66 -42.63
N VAL A 63 -8.49 12.19 -41.47
CA VAL A 63 -7.72 11.29 -40.59
C VAL A 63 -7.52 9.92 -41.25
N GLN A 64 -8.56 9.35 -41.88
CA GLN A 64 -8.47 8.06 -42.58
C GLN A 64 -7.54 8.10 -43.80
N LEU A 65 -7.54 9.19 -44.57
CA LEU A 65 -6.64 9.37 -45.71
C LEU A 65 -5.18 9.48 -45.24
N CYS A 66 -4.93 10.19 -44.14
CA CYS A 66 -3.59 10.21 -43.55
C CYS A 66 -3.14 8.83 -43.02
N LYS A 67 -4.09 8.02 -42.53
CA LYS A 67 -3.83 6.62 -42.15
C LYS A 67 -3.41 5.78 -43.36
N ASN A 68 -4.12 5.89 -44.48
CA ASN A 68 -3.81 5.13 -45.70
C ASN A 68 -2.47 5.54 -46.33
N ALA A 69 -2.08 6.80 -46.14
CA ALA A 69 -0.82 7.37 -46.60
C ALA A 69 0.42 7.03 -45.76
N ASN A 70 0.25 6.53 -44.53
CA ASN A 70 1.31 6.42 -43.52
C ASN A 70 2.05 7.73 -43.19
N GLU A 71 1.48 8.90 -43.52
CA GLU A 71 2.06 10.22 -43.25
C GLU A 71 1.49 10.84 -41.96
N TRP A 72 2.01 10.41 -40.82
CA TRP A 72 1.51 10.78 -39.48
C TRP A 72 1.84 12.22 -39.06
N ILE A 73 2.98 12.75 -39.50
CA ILE A 73 3.37 14.15 -39.23
C ILE A 73 2.38 15.10 -39.91
N LEU A 74 2.03 14.79 -41.15
CA LEU A 74 1.10 15.58 -41.95
C LEU A 74 -0.32 15.51 -41.35
N MET A 75 -0.72 14.36 -40.78
CA MET A 75 -1.94 14.26 -39.97
C MET A 75 -1.94 15.24 -38.79
N CYS A 76 -0.84 15.31 -38.03
CA CYS A 76 -0.74 16.20 -36.87
C CYS A 76 -0.82 17.67 -37.25
N GLU A 77 -0.15 18.07 -38.34
CA GLU A 77 -0.25 19.43 -38.87
C GLU A 77 -1.67 19.77 -39.32
N GLN A 78 -2.35 18.86 -40.01
CA GLN A 78 -3.75 19.06 -40.41
C GLN A 78 -4.67 19.15 -39.20
N VAL A 79 -4.53 18.27 -38.20
CA VAL A 79 -5.33 18.32 -36.97
C VAL A 79 -5.10 19.64 -36.22
N GLN A 80 -3.86 20.13 -36.16
CA GLN A 80 -3.53 21.45 -35.58
C GLN A 80 -4.16 22.60 -36.37
N LEU A 81 -4.06 22.57 -37.70
CA LEU A 81 -4.65 23.59 -38.56
C LEU A 81 -6.18 23.63 -38.40
N MET A 82 -6.84 22.48 -38.46
CA MET A 82 -8.30 22.37 -38.33
C MET A 82 -8.78 22.76 -36.93
N SER A 83 -7.97 22.49 -35.90
CA SER A 83 -8.20 22.91 -34.51
C SER A 83 -8.13 24.43 -34.32
N LYS A 84 -7.19 25.11 -35.01
CA LYS A 84 -6.98 26.57 -34.93
C LYS A 84 -7.97 27.39 -35.75
N ARG A 85 -8.69 26.76 -36.69
CA ARG A 85 -9.64 27.45 -37.55
C ARG A 85 -10.85 27.97 -36.75
N HIS A 86 -11.10 29.28 -36.81
CA HIS A 86 -12.21 29.93 -36.11
C HIS A 86 -13.57 29.41 -36.63
N GLY A 87 -14.47 29.08 -35.69
CA GLY A 87 -15.87 28.72 -35.99
C GLY A 87 -16.11 27.24 -36.26
N GLN A 88 -15.17 26.36 -35.91
CA GLN A 88 -15.39 24.93 -36.04
C GLN A 88 -16.37 24.40 -34.99
N LEU A 89 -17.23 23.47 -35.40
CA LEU A 89 -18.25 22.87 -34.54
C LEU A 89 -17.59 21.93 -33.53
N LYS A 90 -17.96 22.07 -32.25
CA LYS A 90 -17.33 21.35 -31.13
C LYS A 90 -17.39 19.83 -31.30
N LYS A 91 -18.56 19.31 -31.70
CA LYS A 91 -18.78 17.87 -31.90
C LYS A 91 -17.90 17.30 -33.01
N SER A 92 -17.72 18.03 -34.12
CA SER A 92 -16.87 17.60 -35.22
C SER A 92 -15.39 17.49 -34.83
N ILE A 93 -14.91 18.33 -33.90
CA ILE A 93 -13.55 18.23 -33.34
C ILE A 93 -13.43 16.99 -32.44
N VAL A 94 -14.43 16.70 -31.62
CA VAL A 94 -14.45 15.50 -30.76
C VAL A 94 -14.37 14.23 -31.61
N ASP A 95 -15.25 14.11 -32.62
CA ASP A 95 -15.28 12.94 -33.51
C ASP A 95 -13.93 12.77 -34.24
N MET A 96 -13.32 13.87 -34.71
CA MET A 96 -12.01 13.87 -35.34
C MET A 96 -10.89 13.38 -34.39
N VAL A 97 -10.87 13.87 -33.14
CA VAL A 97 -9.86 13.47 -32.15
C VAL A 97 -10.06 12.03 -31.71
N GLN A 98 -11.30 11.57 -31.55
CA GLN A 98 -11.61 10.17 -31.20
C GLN A 98 -11.16 9.20 -32.29
N GLU A 99 -11.32 9.57 -33.56
CA GLU A 99 -10.80 8.73 -34.64
C GLU A 99 -9.27 8.79 -34.72
N ALA A 100 -8.67 9.96 -34.51
CA ALA A 100 -7.21 10.05 -34.36
C ALA A 100 -6.71 9.16 -33.21
N ILE A 101 -7.45 9.05 -32.11
CA ILE A 101 -7.12 8.13 -31.02
C ILE A 101 -7.20 6.67 -31.47
N LYS A 102 -8.25 6.26 -32.20
CA LYS A 102 -8.37 4.90 -32.74
C LYS A 102 -7.27 4.57 -33.75
N THR A 103 -6.75 5.54 -34.48
CA THR A 103 -5.65 5.32 -35.43
C THR A 103 -4.29 5.18 -34.73
N LEU A 104 -4.13 5.71 -33.51
CA LEU A 104 -2.90 5.54 -32.70
C LEU A 104 -2.63 4.08 -32.33
N ASP A 105 -3.66 3.23 -32.23
CA ASP A 105 -3.51 1.80 -31.91
C ASP A 105 -2.91 1.00 -33.07
N SER A 106 -2.96 1.53 -34.31
CA SER A 106 -2.42 0.86 -35.51
C SER A 106 -0.96 1.21 -35.82
N LEU A 107 -0.27 1.93 -34.94
CA LEU A 107 1.10 2.42 -35.16
C LEU A 107 2.19 1.44 -34.69
N PRO A 108 3.20 1.11 -35.52
CA PRO A 108 4.31 0.24 -35.14
C PRO A 108 5.53 0.96 -34.52
N THR A 109 5.67 2.29 -34.66
CA THR A 109 6.92 3.01 -34.28
C THR A 109 6.73 3.90 -33.04
N LEU A 110 7.49 3.60 -31.97
CA LEU A 110 7.44 4.30 -30.67
C LEU A 110 7.70 5.82 -30.77
N ALA A 111 8.59 6.27 -31.65
CA ALA A 111 8.94 7.69 -31.80
C ALA A 111 7.83 8.53 -32.46
N ILE A 112 7.24 8.01 -33.54
CA ILE A 112 6.12 8.69 -34.24
C ILE A 112 4.90 8.77 -33.32
N LYS A 113 4.66 7.71 -32.51
CA LYS A 113 3.60 7.70 -31.52
C LYS A 113 3.77 8.83 -30.49
N GLN A 114 5.00 9.16 -30.08
CA GLN A 114 5.25 10.26 -29.16
C GLN A 114 4.99 11.64 -29.78
N GLU A 115 5.47 11.90 -31.00
CA GLU A 115 5.23 13.17 -31.68
C GLU A 115 3.75 13.40 -32.00
N CYS A 116 3.03 12.32 -32.37
CA CYS A 116 1.60 12.40 -32.56
C CYS A 116 0.86 12.69 -31.26
N LEU A 117 1.24 12.04 -30.16
CA LEU A 117 0.64 12.27 -28.85
C LEU A 117 0.92 13.67 -28.31
N THR A 118 2.15 14.19 -28.43
CA THR A 118 2.46 15.57 -28.00
C THR A 118 1.67 16.59 -28.82
N SER A 119 1.57 16.37 -30.14
CA SER A 119 0.78 17.23 -31.03
C SER A 119 -0.71 17.21 -30.69
N LEU A 120 -1.27 16.04 -30.35
CA LEU A 120 -2.65 15.91 -29.92
C LEU A 120 -2.89 16.53 -28.54
N CYS A 121 -1.97 16.36 -27.59
CA CYS A 121 -2.01 17.03 -26.29
C CYS A 121 -2.11 18.56 -26.45
N ASN A 122 -1.21 19.16 -27.26
CA ASN A 122 -1.23 20.60 -27.57
C ASN A 122 -2.56 21.05 -28.22
N VAL A 123 -3.20 20.19 -29.01
CA VAL A 123 -4.49 20.49 -29.66
C VAL A 123 -5.67 20.43 -28.68
N THR A 124 -5.58 19.56 -27.68
CA THR A 124 -6.58 19.42 -26.61
C THR A 124 -6.40 20.44 -25.48
N GLU A 125 -5.25 21.10 -25.40
CA GLU A 125 -5.00 22.17 -24.42
C GLU A 125 -5.97 23.35 -24.59
N GLY A 126 -6.60 23.75 -23.48
CA GLY A 126 -7.52 24.89 -23.43
C GLY A 126 -8.97 24.60 -23.89
N LYS A 127 -9.30 23.36 -24.29
CA LYS A 127 -10.66 22.99 -24.75
C LYS A 127 -11.41 22.16 -23.72
N ILE A 128 -12.37 22.79 -23.04
CA ILE A 128 -13.22 22.19 -21.98
C ILE A 128 -13.99 20.95 -22.48
N PHE A 129 -14.27 20.85 -23.77
CA PHE A 129 -15.06 19.73 -24.34
C PHE A 129 -14.21 18.52 -24.76
N LEU A 130 -12.88 18.54 -24.59
CA LEU A 130 -11.96 17.43 -24.92
C LEU A 130 -11.19 16.93 -23.69
N GLU A 131 -11.73 17.17 -22.49
CA GLU A 131 -11.04 16.87 -21.23
C GLU A 131 -10.81 15.36 -21.04
N ALA A 132 -11.78 14.53 -21.43
CA ALA A 132 -11.67 13.07 -21.34
C ALA A 132 -10.61 12.52 -22.30
N GLU A 133 -10.63 12.97 -23.56
CA GLU A 133 -9.63 12.60 -24.57
C GLU A 133 -8.23 13.05 -24.16
N ARG A 134 -8.10 14.24 -23.55
CA ARG A 134 -6.82 14.74 -23.04
C ARG A 134 -6.24 13.84 -21.95
N VAL A 135 -7.06 13.41 -20.99
CA VAL A 135 -6.63 12.50 -19.91
C VAL A 135 -6.14 11.18 -20.49
N PHE A 136 -6.85 10.62 -21.46
CA PHE A 136 -6.44 9.39 -22.15
C PHE A 136 -5.10 9.56 -22.88
N LEU A 137 -4.97 10.60 -23.71
CA LEU A 137 -3.74 10.88 -24.47
C LEU A 137 -2.52 11.07 -23.55
N THR A 138 -2.71 11.78 -22.43
CA THR A 138 -1.63 12.03 -21.47
C THR A 138 -1.20 10.74 -20.76
N ARG A 139 -2.15 9.86 -20.41
CA ARG A 139 -1.87 8.55 -19.81
C ARG A 139 -1.05 7.67 -20.75
N GLU A 140 -1.42 7.59 -22.02
CA GLU A 140 -0.69 6.80 -23.01
C GLU A 140 0.71 7.37 -23.29
N LEU A 141 0.83 8.70 -23.36
CA LEU A 141 2.12 9.36 -23.51
C LEU A 141 3.05 9.04 -22.32
N ALA A 142 2.52 9.11 -21.09
CA ALA A 142 3.29 8.77 -19.89
C ALA A 142 3.79 7.31 -19.90
N LYS A 143 2.95 6.34 -20.27
CA LYS A 143 3.37 4.93 -20.41
C LYS A 143 4.51 4.74 -21.41
N ILE A 144 4.48 5.45 -22.53
CA ILE A 144 5.55 5.34 -23.53
C ILE A 144 6.85 5.95 -22.97
N LYS A 145 6.76 7.08 -22.26
CA LYS A 145 7.94 7.68 -21.60
C LYS A 145 8.49 6.81 -20.46
N GLU A 146 7.63 6.10 -19.72
CA GLU A 146 8.06 5.08 -18.75
C GLU A 146 8.84 3.96 -19.41
N GLN A 147 8.36 3.43 -20.55
CA GLN A 147 9.08 2.39 -21.30
C GLN A 147 10.44 2.85 -21.80
N GLN A 148 10.62 4.15 -22.01
CA GLN A 148 11.88 4.77 -22.40
C GLN A 148 12.78 5.15 -21.20
N ASN A 149 12.41 4.76 -19.97
CA ASN A 149 13.07 5.13 -18.71
C ASN A 149 13.10 6.65 -18.41
N ASN A 150 12.31 7.46 -19.10
CA ASN A 150 12.19 8.90 -18.85
C ASN A 150 11.10 9.19 -17.79
N ILE A 151 11.33 8.70 -16.57
CA ILE A 151 10.36 8.76 -15.45
C ILE A 151 10.08 10.21 -15.01
N GLN A 152 11.10 11.08 -15.05
CA GLN A 152 10.97 12.48 -14.62
C GLN A 152 10.01 13.27 -15.50
N GLU A 153 10.20 13.20 -16.82
CA GLU A 153 9.33 13.89 -17.77
C GLU A 153 7.90 13.30 -17.77
N ALA A 154 7.77 11.99 -17.56
CA ALA A 154 6.45 11.36 -17.44
C ALA A 154 5.68 11.87 -16.21
N ALA A 155 6.38 12.01 -15.07
CA ALA A 155 5.79 12.52 -13.84
C ALA A 155 5.38 14.00 -13.95
N GLU A 156 6.21 14.84 -14.59
CA GLU A 156 5.90 16.26 -14.78
C GLU A 156 4.67 16.46 -15.67
N LEU A 157 4.61 15.76 -16.82
CA LEU A 157 3.47 15.83 -17.74
C LEU A 157 2.15 15.43 -17.09
N LEU A 158 2.17 14.40 -16.23
CA LEU A 158 0.95 13.99 -15.52
C LEU A 158 0.61 14.93 -14.37
N CYS A 159 1.58 15.45 -13.63
CA CYS A 159 1.35 16.39 -12.52
C CYS A 159 0.83 17.76 -12.99
N ASP A 160 1.28 18.24 -14.16
CA ASP A 160 0.81 19.48 -14.76
C ASP A 160 -0.69 19.42 -15.09
N LEU A 161 -1.17 18.22 -15.39
CA LEU A 161 -2.56 17.98 -15.71
C LEU A 161 -3.40 17.88 -14.42
N LYS A 162 -3.97 19.02 -14.03
CA LYS A 162 -4.88 19.14 -12.87
C LYS A 162 -6.26 18.58 -13.18
N ILE A 163 -6.45 17.26 -13.04
CA ILE A 163 -7.75 16.59 -13.29
C ILE A 163 -8.89 17.10 -12.40
N GLU A 164 -8.58 17.72 -11.26
CA GLU A 164 -9.56 18.26 -10.33
C GLU A 164 -10.50 19.30 -10.97
N THR A 165 -10.03 20.01 -11.99
CA THR A 165 -10.85 21.03 -12.68
C THR A 165 -11.80 20.44 -13.71
N PHE A 166 -11.64 19.17 -14.07
CA PHE A 166 -12.42 18.56 -15.13
C PHE A 166 -13.77 18.07 -14.61
N GLY A 167 -14.85 18.71 -15.07
CA GLY A 167 -16.22 18.39 -14.66
C GLY A 167 -16.77 17.15 -15.34
N SER A 168 -16.28 16.84 -16.54
CA SER A 168 -16.87 15.86 -17.46
C SER A 168 -16.41 14.41 -17.26
N ILE A 169 -15.49 14.16 -16.34
CA ILE A 169 -14.84 12.85 -16.16
C ILE A 169 -15.46 12.10 -14.98
N ASP A 170 -15.64 10.79 -15.16
CA ASP A 170 -16.12 9.88 -14.12
C ASP A 170 -15.20 9.88 -12.91
N LYS A 171 -15.80 9.86 -11.71
CA LYS A 171 -15.05 9.88 -10.45
C LYS A 171 -14.02 8.74 -10.34
N ARG A 172 -14.35 7.57 -10.91
CA ARG A 172 -13.47 6.39 -10.91
C ARG A 172 -12.20 6.63 -11.73
N GLU A 173 -12.34 7.16 -12.93
CA GLU A 173 -11.20 7.47 -13.81
C GLU A 173 -10.31 8.58 -13.22
N LYS A 174 -10.93 9.58 -12.58
CA LYS A 174 -10.19 10.61 -11.84
C LYS A 174 -9.28 10.01 -10.78
N ILE A 175 -9.79 9.07 -9.98
CA ILE A 175 -9.02 8.45 -8.92
C ILE A 175 -7.96 7.52 -9.49
N ASP A 176 -8.28 6.72 -10.51
CA ASP A 176 -7.28 5.87 -11.18
C ASP A 176 -6.11 6.70 -11.72
N PHE A 177 -6.39 7.87 -12.30
CA PHE A 177 -5.34 8.78 -12.77
C PHE A 177 -4.53 9.39 -11.63
N ILE A 178 -5.16 9.80 -10.53
CA ILE A 178 -4.44 10.32 -9.36
C ILE A 178 -3.54 9.23 -8.75
N LEU A 179 -3.98 7.97 -8.74
CA LEU A 179 -3.15 6.85 -8.28
C LEU A 179 -1.92 6.63 -9.16
N GLU A 180 -2.07 6.73 -10.49
CA GLU A 180 -0.92 6.67 -11.40
C GLU A 180 0.03 7.87 -11.20
N GLN A 181 -0.48 9.08 -10.94
CA GLN A 181 0.35 10.22 -10.57
C GLN A 181 1.18 9.91 -9.31
N ILE A 182 0.56 9.36 -8.26
CA ILE A 182 1.26 9.00 -7.02
C ILE A 182 2.33 7.94 -7.28
N ARG A 183 2.01 6.91 -8.08
CA ARG A 183 2.96 5.85 -8.44
C ARG A 183 4.20 6.41 -9.14
N LEU A 184 4.01 7.34 -10.08
CA LEU A 184 5.11 7.96 -10.81
C LEU A 184 5.92 8.94 -9.96
N CYS A 185 5.27 9.70 -9.07
CA CYS A 185 5.96 10.51 -8.07
C CYS A 185 6.81 9.65 -7.13
N LEU A 186 6.31 8.47 -6.72
CA LEU A 186 7.08 7.51 -5.94
C LEU A 186 8.28 6.97 -6.73
N ALA A 187 8.14 6.71 -8.03
CA ALA A 187 9.26 6.32 -8.88
C ALA A 187 10.33 7.43 -9.01
N LYS A 188 9.91 8.70 -8.99
CA LYS A 188 10.81 9.88 -8.94
C LYS A 188 11.43 10.11 -7.55
N SER A 189 10.97 9.40 -6.51
CA SER A 189 11.32 9.63 -5.10
C SER A 189 10.89 11.00 -4.53
N ASP A 190 9.89 11.65 -5.16
CA ASP A 190 9.31 12.92 -4.70
C ASP A 190 8.14 12.67 -3.76
N TYR A 191 8.43 12.27 -2.52
CA TYR A 191 7.43 11.91 -1.51
C TYR A 191 6.54 13.08 -1.07
N ASN A 192 7.10 14.30 -1.00
CA ASN A 192 6.33 15.50 -0.64
C ASN A 192 5.20 15.79 -1.63
N LEU A 193 5.49 15.67 -2.94
CA LEU A 193 4.48 15.84 -3.98
C LEU A 193 3.44 14.73 -3.92
N ALA A 194 3.87 13.48 -3.68
CA ALA A 194 2.96 12.36 -3.49
C ALA A 194 2.01 12.56 -2.28
N SER A 195 2.51 13.10 -1.17
CA SER A 195 1.72 13.46 0.03
C SER A 195 0.71 14.60 -0.22
N ILE A 196 1.07 15.57 -1.07
CA ILE A 196 0.14 16.63 -1.48
C ILE A 196 -0.95 16.06 -2.40
N ILE A 197 -0.57 15.20 -3.34
CA ILE A 197 -1.49 14.58 -4.30
C ILE A 197 -2.45 13.62 -3.60
N SER A 198 -2.00 12.87 -2.59
CA SER A 198 -2.85 11.93 -1.85
C SER A 198 -3.98 12.64 -1.08
N ARG A 199 -3.74 13.85 -0.54
CA ARG A 199 -4.78 14.65 0.13
C ARG A 199 -5.92 15.08 -0.78
N LYS A 200 -5.72 15.03 -2.10
CA LYS A 200 -6.75 15.37 -3.10
C LYS A 200 -7.84 14.32 -3.19
N ILE A 201 -7.57 13.08 -2.77
CA ILE A 201 -8.55 12.01 -2.82
C ILE A 201 -9.45 12.08 -1.58
N SER A 202 -10.75 12.21 -1.81
CA SER A 202 -11.74 12.20 -0.72
C SER A 202 -11.93 10.80 -0.16
N THR A 203 -11.69 10.64 1.15
CA THR A 203 -11.88 9.39 1.89
C THR A 203 -13.32 8.89 1.89
N LYS A 204 -14.30 9.77 1.60
CA LYS A 204 -15.72 9.42 1.49
C LYS A 204 -16.03 8.56 0.27
N TYR A 205 -15.28 8.72 -0.82
CA TYR A 205 -15.53 7.96 -2.05
C TYR A 205 -15.20 6.48 -1.91
N PHE A 206 -14.26 6.13 -1.02
CA PHE A 206 -13.89 4.73 -0.74
C PHE A 206 -14.91 3.96 0.12
N GLN A 207 -16.03 4.60 0.50
CA GLN A 207 -17.13 3.95 1.20
C GLN A 207 -18.21 3.43 0.23
N GLU A 208 -18.13 3.76 -1.07
CA GLU A 208 -19.05 3.29 -2.11
C GLU A 208 -18.69 1.87 -2.60
N GLU A 209 -19.71 1.04 -2.88
CA GLU A 209 -19.54 -0.33 -3.38
C GLU A 209 -18.98 -0.34 -4.80
N GLY A 210 -17.94 -1.16 -5.06
CA GLY A 210 -17.29 -1.30 -6.37
C GLY A 210 -15.95 -0.59 -6.57
N VAL A 211 -15.41 0.09 -5.53
CA VAL A 211 -14.12 0.82 -5.55
C VAL A 211 -13.01 0.06 -4.79
N GLU A 212 -13.23 -1.21 -4.45
CA GLU A 212 -12.33 -1.97 -3.57
C GLU A 212 -10.91 -2.12 -4.12
N ASP A 213 -10.76 -2.41 -5.42
CA ASP A 213 -9.44 -2.54 -6.07
C ASP A 213 -8.64 -1.23 -6.01
N LEU A 214 -9.31 -0.09 -6.23
CA LEU A 214 -8.68 1.23 -6.18
C LEU A 214 -8.33 1.61 -4.75
N LYS A 215 -9.15 1.21 -3.78
CA LYS A 215 -8.90 1.39 -2.35
C LYS A 215 -7.64 0.64 -1.91
N LEU A 216 -7.45 -0.61 -2.34
CA LEU A 216 -6.26 -1.40 -2.02
C LEU A 216 -5.00 -0.76 -2.59
N LYS A 217 -5.01 -0.41 -3.88
CA LYS A 217 -3.89 0.28 -4.54
C LYS A 217 -3.57 1.61 -3.85
N TYR A 218 -4.59 2.38 -3.49
CA TYR A 218 -4.42 3.65 -2.78
C TYR A 218 -3.70 3.48 -1.45
N TYR A 219 -4.15 2.56 -0.61
CA TYR A 219 -3.52 2.35 0.70
C TYR A 219 -2.12 1.76 0.59
N GLU A 220 -1.84 0.90 -0.40
CA GLU A 220 -0.47 0.41 -0.62
C GLU A 220 0.50 1.55 -0.94
N LEU A 221 0.09 2.48 -1.81
CA LEU A 221 0.88 3.66 -2.16
C LEU A 221 1.05 4.60 -0.95
N LEU A 222 -0.01 4.81 -0.17
CA LEU A 222 0.07 5.59 1.07
C LEU A 222 1.00 4.99 2.11
N ILE A 223 1.00 3.67 2.27
CA ILE A 223 1.92 2.98 3.18
C ILE A 223 3.37 3.24 2.75
N ARG A 224 3.68 3.17 1.45
CA ARG A 224 5.03 3.48 0.96
C ARG A 224 5.43 4.93 1.23
N ILE A 225 4.51 5.88 1.12
CA ILE A 225 4.77 7.29 1.48
C ILE A 225 5.01 7.41 2.99
N GLY A 226 4.12 6.85 3.81
CA GLY A 226 4.19 6.94 5.27
C GLY A 226 5.42 6.25 5.88
N LEU A 227 5.93 5.19 5.24
CA LEU A 227 7.19 4.55 5.60
C LEU A 227 8.41 5.44 5.36
N TYR A 228 8.39 6.29 4.33
CA TYR A 228 9.47 7.24 4.07
C TYR A 228 9.42 8.44 5.03
N GLU A 229 8.22 8.89 5.39
CA GLU A 229 8.02 10.01 6.32
C GLU A 229 8.17 9.62 7.80
N ASP A 230 8.48 8.35 8.10
CA ASP A 230 8.53 7.77 9.47
C ASP A 230 7.22 7.99 10.28
N ASN A 231 6.10 8.23 9.57
CA ASN A 231 4.80 8.50 10.16
C ASN A 231 4.05 7.18 10.46
N TYR A 232 4.60 6.39 11.39
CA TYR A 232 4.10 5.05 11.75
C TYR A 232 2.63 5.05 12.24
N LEU A 233 2.16 6.14 12.87
CA LEU A 233 0.76 6.29 13.30
C LEU A 233 -0.22 6.34 12.12
N GLU A 234 0.14 7.05 11.05
CA GLU A 234 -0.70 7.14 9.86
C GLU A 234 -0.72 5.83 9.09
N VAL A 235 0.44 5.17 9.01
CA VAL A 235 0.57 3.82 8.46
C VAL A 235 -0.35 2.83 9.18
N CYS A 236 -0.46 2.90 10.51
CA CYS A 236 -1.41 2.09 11.28
C CYS A 236 -2.86 2.35 10.87
N LYS A 237 -3.25 3.62 10.69
CA LYS A 237 -4.60 4.00 10.26
C LYS A 237 -4.89 3.47 8.85
N TYR A 238 -3.90 3.48 7.96
CA TYR A 238 -4.02 2.92 6.61
C TYR A 238 -4.19 1.40 6.62
N TYR A 239 -3.35 0.66 7.34
CA TYR A 239 -3.51 -0.80 7.47
C TYR A 239 -4.85 -1.19 8.13
N ARG A 240 -5.37 -0.37 9.06
CA ARG A 240 -6.70 -0.58 9.63
C ARG A 240 -7.81 -0.35 8.60
N ALA A 241 -7.69 0.67 7.76
CA ALA A 241 -8.66 0.94 6.69
C ALA A 241 -8.64 -0.16 5.61
N VAL A 242 -7.47 -0.75 5.36
CA VAL A 242 -7.27 -1.95 4.54
C VAL A 242 -7.98 -3.14 5.19
N TYR A 243 -7.76 -3.39 6.48
CA TYR A 243 -8.40 -4.48 7.23
C TYR A 243 -9.93 -4.40 7.26
N ASN A 244 -10.51 -3.19 7.34
CA ASN A 244 -11.96 -3.00 7.32
C ASN A 244 -12.61 -3.29 5.95
N THR A 245 -11.84 -3.64 4.92
CA THR A 245 -12.35 -3.92 3.58
C THR A 245 -12.83 -5.38 3.50
N PRO A 246 -14.07 -5.65 3.06
CA PRO A 246 -14.66 -7.00 3.09
C PRO A 246 -13.84 -8.04 2.32
N ASN A 247 -13.25 -7.65 1.20
CA ASN A 247 -12.39 -8.50 0.36
C ASN A 247 -11.16 -9.07 1.12
N ILE A 248 -10.64 -8.35 2.12
CA ILE A 248 -9.51 -8.83 2.95
C ILE A 248 -10.00 -9.65 4.14
N ILE A 249 -11.23 -9.40 4.60
CA ILE A 249 -11.86 -10.15 5.69
C ILE A 249 -12.12 -11.59 5.25
N GLU A 250 -12.36 -11.82 3.96
CA GLU A 250 -12.57 -13.15 3.37
C GLU A 250 -11.26 -13.96 3.20
N ASP A 251 -10.13 -13.30 2.93
CA ASP A 251 -8.83 -13.96 2.67
C ASP A 251 -8.00 -14.18 3.96
N GLU A 252 -7.88 -15.44 4.39
CA GLU A 252 -7.31 -15.78 5.71
C GLU A 252 -5.84 -15.41 5.92
N SER A 253 -5.04 -15.46 4.86
CA SER A 253 -3.61 -15.11 4.90
C SER A 253 -3.40 -13.58 4.94
N LYS A 254 -4.14 -12.84 4.11
CA LYS A 254 -3.95 -11.39 3.95
C LYS A 254 -4.37 -10.62 5.20
N TRP A 255 -5.45 -11.02 5.89
CA TRP A 255 -5.81 -10.33 7.12
C TRP A 255 -4.84 -10.61 8.27
N LYS A 256 -4.20 -11.79 8.32
CA LYS A 256 -3.15 -12.09 9.30
C LYS A 256 -1.94 -11.19 9.07
N ASP A 257 -1.44 -11.10 7.85
CA ASP A 257 -0.27 -10.25 7.52
C ASP A 257 -0.56 -8.77 7.79
N VAL A 258 -1.74 -8.28 7.42
CA VAL A 258 -2.17 -6.90 7.71
C VAL A 258 -2.24 -6.67 9.22
N LEU A 259 -2.79 -7.61 9.99
CA LEU A 259 -2.88 -7.49 11.45
C LEU A 259 -1.49 -7.51 12.11
N GLN A 260 -0.57 -8.36 11.64
CA GLN A 260 0.81 -8.37 12.13
C GLN A 260 1.50 -7.03 11.89
N ASN A 261 1.36 -6.49 10.68
CA ASN A 261 1.92 -5.19 10.31
C ASN A 261 1.33 -4.06 11.16
N VAL A 262 0.01 -4.06 11.43
CA VAL A 262 -0.62 -3.11 12.36
C VAL A 262 0.04 -3.16 13.73
N VAL A 263 0.23 -4.36 14.30
CA VAL A 263 0.85 -4.51 15.63
C VAL A 263 2.27 -3.97 15.64
N TYR A 264 3.08 -4.27 14.61
CA TYR A 264 4.45 -3.79 14.53
C TYR A 264 4.53 -2.26 14.43
N PHE A 265 3.71 -1.63 13.58
CA PHE A 265 3.72 -0.18 13.43
C PHE A 265 3.20 0.57 14.67
N ILE A 266 2.25 -0.01 15.41
CA ILE A 266 1.79 0.57 16.69
C ILE A 266 2.91 0.56 17.74
N ILE A 267 3.71 -0.52 17.79
CA ILE A 267 4.82 -0.65 18.74
C ILE A 267 5.98 0.29 18.40
N ILE A 268 6.28 0.46 17.11
CA ILE A 268 7.36 1.34 16.64
C ILE A 268 6.98 2.82 16.79
N SER A 269 5.68 3.14 16.76
CA SER A 269 5.22 4.53 16.88
C SER A 269 5.50 5.13 18.28
N PRO A 270 5.82 6.43 18.35
CA PRO A 270 6.12 7.11 19.61
C PRO A 270 4.92 7.08 20.55
N TYR A 271 5.20 7.02 21.86
CA TYR A 271 4.14 7.02 22.88
C TYR A 271 3.31 8.29 22.81
N GLY A 272 2.00 8.12 22.64
CA GLY A 272 1.03 9.21 22.58
C GLY A 272 -0.39 8.70 22.85
N ASN A 273 -1.32 9.64 23.07
CA ASN A 273 -2.71 9.29 23.38
C ASN A 273 -3.35 8.47 22.25
N GLU A 274 -3.12 8.85 20.99
CA GLU A 274 -3.64 8.12 19.82
C GLU A 274 -3.08 6.69 19.73
N GLN A 275 -1.80 6.49 20.08
CA GLN A 275 -1.19 5.17 20.11
C GLN A 275 -1.83 4.30 21.22
N SER A 276 -2.01 4.86 22.42
CA SER A 276 -2.65 4.17 23.54
C SER A 276 -4.10 3.76 23.20
N ASP A 277 -4.87 4.64 22.56
CA ASP A 277 -6.23 4.34 22.12
C ASP A 277 -6.25 3.25 21.04
N LEU A 278 -5.32 3.29 20.08
CA LEU A 278 -5.16 2.26 19.05
C LEU A 278 -4.75 0.91 19.65
N LEU A 279 -3.88 0.90 20.67
CA LEU A 279 -3.50 -0.29 21.42
C LEU A 279 -4.73 -0.91 22.09
N HIS A 280 -5.52 -0.12 22.84
CA HIS A 280 -6.74 -0.60 23.49
C HIS A 280 -7.80 -1.10 22.51
N HIS A 281 -7.96 -0.43 21.37
CA HIS A 281 -8.90 -0.86 20.34
C HIS A 281 -8.48 -2.18 19.69
N THR A 282 -7.21 -2.32 19.30
CA THR A 282 -6.70 -3.55 18.65
C THR A 282 -6.77 -4.77 19.57
N LEU A 283 -6.71 -4.59 20.89
CA LEU A 283 -6.93 -5.66 21.88
C LEU A 283 -8.38 -6.10 22.01
N THR A 284 -9.32 -5.21 21.71
CA THR A 284 -10.75 -5.50 21.78
C THR A 284 -11.19 -6.35 20.59
N ASP A 285 -10.38 -6.40 19.52
CA ASP A 285 -10.70 -7.13 18.30
C ASP A 285 -10.65 -8.67 18.51
N PRO A 286 -11.73 -9.41 18.18
CA PRO A 286 -11.87 -10.83 18.50
C PRO A 286 -10.95 -11.77 17.69
N ARG A 287 -10.24 -11.24 16.69
CA ARG A 287 -9.36 -12.00 15.78
C ARG A 287 -7.89 -12.00 16.24
N LEU A 288 -7.52 -11.13 17.16
CA LEU A 288 -6.16 -11.05 17.72
C LEU A 288 -5.69 -12.34 18.46
N PRO A 289 -6.55 -13.14 19.12
CA PRO A 289 -6.13 -14.39 19.77
C PRO A 289 -5.61 -15.46 18.81
N SER A 290 -5.87 -15.34 17.50
CA SER A 290 -5.32 -16.24 16.48
C SER A 290 -3.80 -16.10 16.32
N LEU A 291 -3.22 -14.99 16.79
CA LEU A 291 -1.80 -14.68 16.74
C LEU A 291 -1.25 -14.50 18.17
N PRO A 292 -0.94 -15.59 18.89
CA PRO A 292 -0.60 -15.56 20.31
C PRO A 292 0.63 -14.70 20.61
N VAL A 293 1.64 -14.71 19.73
CA VAL A 293 2.89 -13.92 19.91
C VAL A 293 2.62 -12.41 19.86
N HIS A 294 1.76 -11.96 18.95
CA HIS A 294 1.44 -10.55 18.77
C HIS A 294 0.48 -10.06 19.86
N TYR A 295 -0.47 -10.91 20.27
CA TYR A 295 -1.35 -10.65 21.40
C TYR A 295 -0.56 -10.47 22.71
N GLU A 296 0.41 -11.35 22.97
CA GLU A 296 1.30 -11.21 24.12
C GLU A 296 2.12 -9.93 24.06
N LEU A 297 2.71 -9.60 22.90
CA LEU A 297 3.43 -8.35 22.67
C LEU A 297 2.61 -7.13 23.05
N ILE A 298 1.38 -6.99 22.55
CA ILE A 298 0.52 -5.85 22.89
C ILE A 298 0.20 -5.84 24.40
N LYS A 299 -0.09 -7.00 24.99
CA LYS A 299 -0.36 -7.11 26.43
C LYS A 299 0.82 -6.67 27.30
N TYR A 300 2.05 -6.88 26.84
CA TYR A 300 3.26 -6.41 27.52
C TYR A 300 3.39 -4.88 27.47
N PHE A 301 2.94 -4.21 26.40
CA PHE A 301 3.00 -2.75 26.28
C PHE A 301 1.90 -2.01 27.05
N ILE A 302 0.73 -2.64 27.33
CA ILE A 302 -0.34 -2.01 28.14
C ILE A 302 0.05 -1.94 29.62
N LYS A 303 0.72 -2.99 30.11
CA LYS A 303 1.10 -3.05 31.51
C LYS A 303 2.13 -1.95 31.75
N MET A 304 1.78 -0.99 32.61
CA MET A 304 2.73 0.00 33.16
C MET A 304 3.70 -0.67 34.15
N GLU A 305 4.30 -1.77 33.74
CA GLU A 305 5.38 -2.46 34.41
C GLU A 305 6.59 -2.30 33.50
N LEU A 306 7.72 -1.85 34.06
CA LEU A 306 8.97 -1.71 33.32
C LEU A 306 9.25 -3.03 32.58
N MET A 307 9.24 -3.02 31.24
CA MET A 307 9.44 -4.19 30.38
C MET A 307 10.61 -5.03 30.88
N ARG A 308 10.33 -6.15 31.58
CA ARG A 308 11.29 -7.21 31.94
C ARG A 308 10.57 -8.48 32.44
N TRP A 309 10.16 -9.28 31.46
CA TRP A 309 10.24 -10.75 31.36
C TRP A 309 9.77 -11.57 32.57
N PRO A 310 8.57 -12.19 32.54
CA PRO A 310 8.25 -13.36 33.38
C PRO A 310 9.32 -14.47 33.32
N LYS A 311 10.09 -14.53 32.23
CA LYS A 311 11.28 -15.38 32.08
C LYS A 311 12.42 -15.01 33.05
N ILE A 312 12.61 -13.74 33.41
CA ILE A 312 13.62 -13.32 34.42
C ILE A 312 13.17 -13.80 35.80
N GLU A 313 11.90 -13.67 36.14
CA GLU A 313 11.36 -14.23 37.38
C GLU A 313 11.54 -15.75 37.41
N GLU A 314 11.22 -16.44 36.32
CA GLU A 314 11.41 -17.88 36.19
C GLU A 314 12.88 -18.27 36.33
N ASN A 315 13.80 -17.52 35.71
CA ASN A 315 15.24 -17.71 35.84
C ASN A 315 15.72 -17.50 37.29
N ILE A 316 15.27 -16.45 37.98
CA ILE A 316 15.62 -16.22 39.39
C ILE A 316 15.02 -17.33 40.28
N ARG A 317 13.82 -17.81 39.96
CA ARG A 317 13.18 -18.93 40.67
C ARG A 317 13.96 -20.23 40.47
N VAL A 318 14.45 -20.50 39.26
CA VAL A 318 15.34 -21.62 38.97
C VAL A 318 16.65 -21.47 39.74
N VAL A 319 17.27 -20.29 39.68
CA VAL A 319 18.52 -20.00 40.39
C VAL A 319 18.38 -20.20 41.89
N SER A 320 17.28 -19.74 42.51
CA SER A 320 17.06 -19.91 43.95
C SER A 320 16.84 -21.38 44.39
N LYS A 321 16.38 -22.25 43.48
CA LYS A 321 16.25 -23.69 43.77
C LYS A 321 17.60 -24.42 43.71
N TYR A 322 18.48 -24.04 42.78
CA TYR A 322 19.71 -24.78 42.50
C TYR A 322 20.96 -24.16 43.15
N TYR A 323 20.98 -22.85 43.39
CA TYR A 323 22.13 -22.15 43.97
C TYR A 323 21.87 -21.76 45.42
N LEU A 324 22.79 -22.14 46.32
CA LEU A 324 22.77 -21.69 47.71
C LEU A 324 23.33 -20.27 47.85
N ARG A 325 24.45 -20.00 47.16
CA ARG A 325 25.12 -18.70 47.11
C ARG A 325 25.67 -18.49 45.70
N ILE A 326 25.45 -17.30 45.13
CA ILE A 326 25.94 -16.92 43.80
C ILE A 326 26.62 -15.55 43.87
N ARG A 327 27.67 -15.35 43.06
CA ARG A 327 28.29 -14.02 42.88
C ARG A 327 27.39 -13.15 42.02
N LEU A 328 27.28 -11.87 42.36
CA LEU A 328 26.40 -10.93 41.67
C LEU A 328 26.78 -10.78 40.18
N ASN A 329 28.07 -10.73 39.85
CA ASN A 329 28.54 -10.69 38.46
C ASN A 329 28.07 -11.91 37.64
N ARG A 330 28.03 -13.10 38.25
CA ARG A 330 27.55 -14.32 37.57
C ARG A 330 26.04 -14.30 37.41
N LEU A 331 25.32 -13.73 38.38
CA LEU A 331 23.87 -13.56 38.31
C LEU A 331 23.49 -12.57 37.21
N ASN A 332 24.21 -11.45 37.10
CA ASN A 332 24.02 -10.47 36.02
C ASN A 332 24.21 -11.10 34.64
N MET A 333 25.25 -11.92 34.46
CA MET A 333 25.47 -12.66 33.20
C MET A 333 24.38 -13.69 32.88
N LEU A 334 23.66 -14.19 33.88
CA LEU A 334 22.57 -15.15 33.68
C LEU A 334 21.23 -14.46 33.42
N LEU A 335 21.10 -13.20 33.82
CA LEU A 335 19.88 -12.41 33.67
C LEU A 335 19.99 -11.36 32.57
N ASP A 336 21.19 -11.13 32.02
CA ASP A 336 21.54 -10.04 31.10
C ASP A 336 21.10 -8.66 31.64
N LEU A 337 21.35 -8.43 32.93
CA LEU A 337 20.97 -7.21 33.65
C LEU A 337 22.17 -6.52 34.29
N ASP A 338 22.06 -5.21 34.47
CA ASP A 338 23.05 -4.43 35.22
C ASP A 338 23.00 -4.74 36.72
N GLU A 339 24.10 -4.45 37.45
CA GLU A 339 24.21 -4.70 38.90
C GLU A 339 23.08 -4.00 39.67
N LYS A 340 22.81 -2.73 39.35
CA LYS A 340 21.78 -1.92 40.03
C LYS A 340 20.38 -2.46 39.81
N GLU A 341 20.07 -2.82 38.57
CA GLU A 341 18.76 -3.32 38.18
C GLU A 341 18.51 -4.69 38.82
N THR A 342 19.51 -5.58 38.79
CA THR A 342 19.43 -6.91 39.41
C THR A 342 19.12 -6.83 40.90
N GLU A 343 19.72 -5.88 41.63
CA GLU A 343 19.42 -5.66 43.05
C GLU A 343 17.98 -5.19 43.29
N GLU A 344 17.49 -4.27 42.46
CA GLU A 344 16.13 -3.75 42.55
C GLU A 344 15.10 -4.86 42.30
N TYR A 345 15.32 -5.69 41.28
CA TYR A 345 14.46 -6.83 40.98
C TYR A 345 14.45 -7.87 42.10
N LEU A 346 15.62 -8.25 42.62
CA LEU A 346 15.70 -9.16 43.76
C LEU A 346 14.99 -8.58 44.98
N SER A 347 15.11 -7.28 45.23
CA SER A 347 14.45 -6.60 46.35
C SER A 347 12.93 -6.65 46.22
N ASN A 348 12.40 -6.42 45.01
CA ASN A 348 10.97 -6.50 44.72
C ASN A 348 10.43 -7.94 44.86
N LEU A 349 11.20 -8.95 44.41
CA LEU A 349 10.84 -10.36 44.54
C LEU A 349 10.88 -10.89 45.98
N VAL A 350 11.79 -10.36 46.81
CA VAL A 350 11.82 -10.66 48.25
C VAL A 350 10.66 -9.97 48.97
N THR A 351 10.34 -8.72 48.61
CA THR A 351 9.24 -7.95 49.22
C THR A 351 7.87 -8.55 48.90
N SER A 352 7.69 -9.05 47.67
CA SER A 352 6.49 -9.79 47.26
C SER A 352 6.38 -11.20 47.84
N GLY A 353 7.43 -11.71 48.49
CA GLY A 353 7.44 -13.01 49.17
C GLY A 353 7.58 -14.22 48.24
N VAL A 354 7.86 -14.02 46.95
CA VAL A 354 8.00 -15.10 45.96
C VAL A 354 9.26 -15.94 46.24
N ILE A 355 10.36 -15.28 46.65
CA ILE A 355 11.66 -15.92 46.88
C ILE A 355 12.29 -15.36 48.15
N TYR A 356 13.05 -16.19 48.87
CA TYR A 356 13.95 -15.71 49.93
C TYR A 356 15.34 -15.47 49.36
N ALA A 357 15.85 -14.25 49.46
CA ALA A 357 17.22 -13.91 49.10
C ALA A 357 17.79 -12.86 50.05
N ARG A 358 19.11 -12.94 50.30
CA ARG A 358 19.88 -11.93 51.04
C ARG A 358 21.07 -11.48 50.19
N ILE A 359 21.17 -10.18 49.98
CA ILE A 359 22.23 -9.55 49.19
C ILE A 359 23.30 -9.01 50.15
N ASP A 360 24.54 -9.48 49.98
CA ASP A 360 25.73 -8.93 50.62
C ASP A 360 26.42 -8.00 49.61
N ARG A 361 26.17 -6.69 49.75
CA ARG A 361 26.67 -5.66 48.83
C ARG A 361 28.20 -5.53 48.84
N PRO A 362 28.89 -5.45 50.00
CA PRO A 362 30.37 -5.42 50.02
C PRO A 362 31.00 -6.68 49.43
N ALA A 363 30.47 -7.86 49.73
CA ALA A 363 31.02 -9.11 49.21
C ALA A 363 30.54 -9.45 47.79
N ARG A 364 29.59 -8.69 47.23
CA ARG A 364 28.93 -8.94 45.93
C ARG A 364 28.41 -10.37 45.78
N THR A 365 27.73 -10.88 46.83
CA THR A 365 27.13 -12.21 46.79
C THR A 365 25.67 -12.21 47.20
N VAL A 366 24.87 -13.01 46.51
CA VAL A 366 23.47 -13.27 46.84
C VAL A 366 23.37 -14.66 47.45
N SER A 367 22.68 -14.77 48.58
CA SER A 367 22.41 -16.03 49.28
C SER A 367 20.91 -16.31 49.27
N PHE A 368 20.51 -17.49 48.81
CA PHE A 368 19.11 -17.93 48.76
C PHE A 368 18.74 -18.83 49.95
N MET A 369 19.71 -19.09 50.84
CA MET A 369 19.53 -19.95 52.00
C MET A 369 18.81 -19.20 53.14
N LYS A 370 17.63 -19.67 53.53
CA LYS A 370 16.99 -19.26 54.78
C LYS A 370 17.88 -19.64 55.97
N PRO A 371 18.08 -18.77 56.97
CA PRO A 371 18.80 -19.13 58.18
C PRO A 371 18.09 -20.30 58.84
N LYS A 372 18.73 -21.47 58.82
CA LYS A 372 18.19 -22.68 59.47
C LYS A 372 18.45 -22.57 60.97
N SER A 373 17.40 -22.77 61.77
CA SER A 373 17.57 -22.93 63.22
C SER A 373 18.10 -24.32 63.55
N VAL A 374 18.77 -24.45 64.69
CA VAL A 374 19.37 -25.72 65.16
C VAL A 374 18.34 -26.85 65.19
N ASN A 375 17.10 -26.54 65.57
CA ASN A 375 15.98 -27.49 65.61
C ASN A 375 15.61 -28.03 64.22
N VAL A 376 15.64 -27.18 63.17
CA VAL A 376 15.34 -27.62 61.80
C VAL A 376 16.41 -28.57 61.29
N ILE A 377 17.68 -28.30 61.59
CA ILE A 377 18.80 -29.16 61.19
C ILE A 377 18.70 -30.52 61.89
N LEU A 378 18.41 -30.53 63.19
CA LEU A 378 18.23 -31.77 63.94
C LEU A 378 17.03 -32.59 63.45
N ASN A 379 15.93 -31.93 63.10
CA ASN A 379 14.75 -32.59 62.54
C ASN A 379 15.01 -33.17 61.13
N GLU A 380 15.69 -32.41 60.25
CA GLU A 380 16.11 -32.92 58.94
C GLU A 380 17.03 -34.13 59.08
N TRP A 381 17.97 -34.09 60.03
CA TRP A 381 18.88 -35.21 60.29
C TRP A 381 18.16 -36.43 60.85
N SER A 382 17.24 -36.24 61.80
CA SER A 382 16.38 -37.29 62.34
C SER A 382 15.51 -37.95 61.26
N TRP A 383 14.96 -37.15 60.35
CA TRP A 383 14.19 -37.65 59.21
C TRP A 383 15.05 -38.45 58.24
N ASN A 384 16.26 -37.97 57.92
CA ASN A 384 17.20 -38.68 57.07
C ASN A 384 17.62 -40.04 57.65
N ILE A 385 17.87 -40.11 58.97
CA ILE A 385 18.17 -41.38 59.65
C ILE A 385 16.97 -42.32 59.60
N SER A 386 15.78 -41.81 59.87
CA SER A 386 14.55 -42.60 59.81
C SER A 386 14.31 -43.17 58.41
N SER A 387 14.51 -42.35 57.36
CA SER A 387 14.40 -42.79 55.97
C SER A 387 15.47 -43.81 55.59
N LEU A 388 16.69 -43.64 56.10
CA LEU A 388 17.78 -44.58 55.87
C LEU A 388 17.49 -45.93 56.52
N LEU A 389 17.00 -45.95 57.76
CA LEU A 389 16.60 -47.17 58.45
C LEU A 389 15.45 -47.87 57.71
N GLU A 390 14.44 -47.13 57.26
CA GLU A 390 13.33 -47.69 56.48
C GLU A 390 13.82 -48.29 55.15
N LYS A 391 14.76 -47.63 54.46
CA LYS A 391 15.38 -48.18 53.24
C LYS A 391 16.19 -49.44 53.54
N ILE A 392 16.92 -49.49 54.64
CA ILE A 392 17.68 -50.68 55.06
C ILE A 392 16.73 -51.83 55.38
N GLU A 393 15.62 -51.57 56.06
CA GLU A 393 14.57 -52.56 56.35
C GLU A 393 14.00 -53.14 55.04
N LYS A 394 13.69 -52.28 54.07
CA LYS A 394 13.21 -52.70 52.74
C LYS A 394 14.26 -53.54 52.01
N VAL A 395 15.53 -53.15 52.04
CA VAL A 395 16.62 -53.94 51.44
C VAL A 395 16.74 -55.30 52.12
N ARG A 396 16.67 -55.37 53.46
CA ARG A 396 16.66 -56.62 54.21
C ARG A 396 15.50 -57.53 53.78
N GLN A 397 14.29 -57.00 53.65
CA GLN A 397 13.13 -57.77 53.21
C GLN A 397 13.31 -58.29 51.78
N MET A 398 13.88 -57.49 50.87
CA MET A 398 14.19 -57.92 49.51
C MET A 398 15.23 -59.06 49.50
N ILE A 399 16.31 -58.95 50.29
CA ILE A 399 17.33 -60.00 50.41
C ILE A 399 16.72 -61.30 50.95
N LEU A 400 15.90 -61.23 52.01
CA LEU A 400 15.25 -62.42 52.58
C LEU A 400 14.31 -63.09 51.58
N LYS A 401 13.61 -62.30 50.76
CA LYS A 401 12.74 -62.83 49.70
C LYS A 401 13.56 -63.53 48.62
N GLU A 402 14.70 -62.98 48.21
CA GLU A 402 15.61 -63.62 47.27
C GLU A 402 16.23 -64.91 47.84
N GLU A 403 16.67 -64.91 49.11
CA GLU A 403 17.19 -66.12 49.76
C GLU A 403 16.16 -67.25 49.81
N MET A 404 14.89 -66.92 50.08
CA MET A 404 13.79 -67.89 50.07
C MET A 404 13.54 -68.43 48.66
N GLN A 405 13.63 -67.60 47.63
CA GLN A 405 13.51 -68.05 46.24
C GLN A 405 14.67 -68.96 45.83
N VAL A 406 15.91 -68.63 46.23
CA VAL A 406 17.10 -69.47 45.98
C VAL A 406 17.01 -70.82 46.70
N LYS A 407 16.46 -70.86 47.93
CA LYS A 407 16.23 -72.11 48.67
C LYS A 407 15.08 -72.96 48.13
N LEU A 408 14.16 -72.37 47.37
CA LEU A 408 13.07 -73.09 46.71
C LEU A 408 13.48 -73.61 45.32
N SER A 409 14.55 -73.07 44.73
CA SER A 409 15.08 -73.47 43.42
C SER A 409 16.29 -74.41 43.50
N ALA A 410 16.83 -74.64 44.70
CA ALA A 410 17.80 -75.71 45.03
C ALA A 410 17.08 -76.89 45.69
#